data_AF-A0A7C5JFN7-F1
#
_entry.id   AF-A0A7C5JFN7-F1
#
_cell.length_a   1.000
_cell.length_b   1.000
_cell.length_c   1.000
_cell.angle_alpha   90.00
_cell.angle_beta   90.00
_cell.angle_gamma   90.00
#
_symmetry.space_group_name_H-M   'P 1'
#
loop_
_entity.id
_entity.type
_entity.pdbx_description
1 polymer ?
#
loop_
_entity_poly.entity_id
_entity_poly.type
_entity_poly.pdbx_seq_one_letter_code
_entity_poly.pdbx_strand_id
1 'polypeptide(L)'
;MMLKLLSLQWKETIRSAFWEKNLVTNILLGLLALYFALNFLVLGIFLDRILLKIFPDSDPFFIFNRFVLYYLLFDLFMRFMIQQFPTISIQPYLHLPIPKKKLFHYLLIKSIPNFFNWVPFLLIIPFFIKVVVPNYGATQNVVWLLAIAGLILNNNFISYYLKKIFSVKAYVPLIILLGIAVLFY
;
A
#
# COMPACT_ATOMS: atom_id res chain seq x y z
N MET A 1 -8.75 10.96 22.59
CA MET A 1 -7.43 11.50 22.18
C MET A 1 -7.03 11.10 20.77
N MET A 2 -6.99 9.80 20.41
CA MET A 2 -6.69 9.36 19.03
C MET A 2 -7.65 9.96 18.00
N LEU A 3 -8.97 9.90 18.26
CA LEU A 3 -9.99 10.53 17.42
C LEU A 3 -9.80 12.05 17.27
N LYS A 4 -9.27 12.72 18.30
CA LYS A 4 -8.96 14.16 18.26
C LYS A 4 -7.77 14.44 17.35
N LEU A 5 -6.74 13.59 17.35
CA LEU A 5 -5.62 13.72 16.42
C LEU A 5 -6.06 13.49 14.97
N LEU A 6 -6.90 12.48 14.73
CA LEU A 6 -7.49 12.21 13.40
C LEU A 6 -8.39 13.36 12.93
N SER A 7 -9.18 13.97 13.82
CA SER A 7 -10.01 15.12 13.44
C SER A 7 -9.19 16.37 13.16
N LEU A 8 -8.09 16.59 13.89
CA LEU A 8 -7.14 17.65 13.60
C LEU A 8 -6.46 17.43 12.24
N GLN A 9 -6.08 16.19 11.92
CA GLN A 9 -5.53 15.84 10.61
C GLN A 9 -6.51 16.14 9.48
N TRP A 10 -7.78 15.75 9.62
CA TRP A 10 -8.79 16.02 8.61
C TRP A 10 -8.95 17.52 8.36
N LYS A 11 -8.95 18.32 9.43
CA LYS A 11 -8.97 19.78 9.36
C LYS A 11 -7.70 20.35 8.73
N GLU A 12 -6.53 19.79 9.01
CA GLU A 12 -5.25 20.15 8.39
C GLU A 12 -5.30 19.90 6.88
N THR A 13 -5.76 18.72 6.43
CA THR A 13 -5.88 18.38 5.01
C THR A 13 -6.81 19.33 4.27
N ILE A 14 -7.99 19.63 4.83
CA ILE A 14 -8.95 20.56 4.23
C ILE A 14 -8.39 21.99 4.15
N ARG A 15 -7.66 22.43 5.17
CA ARG A 15 -7.07 23.78 5.23
C ARG A 15 -5.74 23.91 4.49
N SER A 16 -5.17 22.80 4.03
CA SER A 16 -3.88 22.80 3.35
C SER A 16 -4.01 23.52 2.00
N ALA A 17 -3.02 24.35 1.69
CA ALA A 17 -2.92 25.11 0.44
C ALA A 17 -2.85 24.24 -0.84
N PHE A 18 -2.96 22.91 -0.71
CA PHE A 18 -3.02 21.96 -1.80
C PHE A 18 -4.21 22.25 -2.73
N TRP A 19 -5.35 22.68 -2.19
CA TRP A 19 -6.53 23.02 -3.01
C TRP A 19 -6.46 24.39 -3.67
N GLU A 20 -5.74 25.34 -3.07
CA GLU A 20 -5.72 26.74 -3.52
C GLU A 20 -4.60 27.05 -4.51
N LYS A 21 -3.42 26.42 -4.40
CA LYS A 21 -2.24 26.93 -5.10
C LYS A 21 -2.04 26.47 -6.55
N ASN A 22 -2.66 25.38 -7.03
CA ASN A 22 -2.49 24.92 -8.42
C ASN A 22 -3.65 24.03 -8.91
N LEU A 23 -4.81 24.63 -9.20
CA LEU A 23 -5.97 23.92 -9.78
C LEU A 23 -5.59 23.09 -11.01
N VAL A 24 -4.79 23.65 -11.93
CA VAL A 24 -4.34 22.97 -13.15
C VAL A 24 -3.52 21.72 -12.84
N THR A 25 -2.53 21.82 -11.95
CA THR A 25 -1.69 20.68 -11.54
C THR A 25 -2.52 19.61 -10.85
N ASN A 26 -3.48 19.99 -10.01
CA ASN A 26 -4.35 19.03 -9.32
C ASN A 26 -5.26 18.28 -10.31
N ILE A 27 -5.81 18.97 -11.30
CA ILE A 27 -6.60 18.35 -12.37
C ILE A 27 -5.73 17.38 -13.17
N LEU A 28 -4.52 17.79 -13.55
CA LEU A 28 -3.58 16.93 -14.28
C LEU A 28 -3.21 15.66 -13.48
N LEU A 29 -2.89 15.82 -12.19
CA LEU A 29 -2.60 14.70 -11.29
C LEU A 29 -3.81 13.78 -11.11
N GLY A 30 -5.02 14.35 -11.01
CA GLY A 30 -6.26 13.59 -10.93
C GLY A 30 -6.53 12.77 -12.19
N LEU A 31 -6.35 13.35 -13.37
CA LEU A 31 -6.48 12.65 -14.66
C LEU A 31 -5.45 11.53 -14.81
N LEU A 32 -4.20 11.79 -14.42
CA LEU A 32 -3.13 10.79 -14.44
C LEU A 32 -3.44 9.63 -13.47
N ALA A 33 -3.92 9.94 -12.27
CA ALA A 33 -4.34 8.93 -11.31
C ALA A 33 -5.52 8.08 -11.84
N LEU A 34 -6.51 8.72 -12.48
CA LEU A 34 -7.64 8.03 -13.10
C LEU A 34 -7.18 7.14 -14.25
N TYR A 35 -6.27 7.63 -15.11
CA TYR A 35 -5.68 6.85 -16.20
C TYR A 35 -4.99 5.59 -15.67
N PHE A 36 -4.14 5.71 -14.64
CA PHE A 36 -3.51 4.54 -14.03
C PHE A 36 -4.53 3.61 -13.36
N ALA A 37 -5.54 4.15 -12.68
CA ALA A 37 -6.58 3.36 -12.04
C ALA A 37 -7.36 2.51 -13.06
N LEU A 38 -7.73 3.08 -14.20
CA LEU A 38 -8.38 2.35 -15.29
C LEU A 38 -7.48 1.25 -15.86
N ASN A 39 -6.19 1.54 -16.06
CA ASN A 39 -5.22 0.54 -16.52
C ASN A 39 -5.10 -0.62 -15.51
N PHE A 40 -5.01 -0.35 -14.21
CA PHE A 40 -4.96 -1.41 -13.19
C PHE A 40 -6.24 -2.25 -13.15
N LEU A 41 -7.41 -1.63 -13.32
CA LEU A 41 -8.69 -2.35 -13.41
C LEU A 41 -8.71 -3.28 -14.62
N VAL A 42 -8.33 -2.78 -15.80
CA VAL A 42 -8.25 -3.57 -17.04
C VAL A 42 -7.26 -4.73 -16.85
N LEU A 43 -6.08 -4.47 -16.30
CA LEU A 43 -5.10 -5.50 -15.98
C LEU A 43 -5.68 -6.56 -15.04
N GLY A 44 -6.40 -6.17 -13.99
CA GLY A 44 -7.06 -7.10 -13.07
C GLY A 44 -8.10 -8.00 -13.76
N ILE A 45 -8.87 -7.47 -14.70
CA ILE A 45 -9.88 -8.21 -15.46
C ILE A 45 -9.26 -9.26 -16.39
N PHE A 46 -8.11 -8.94 -17.00
CA PHE A 46 -7.41 -9.81 -17.94
C PHE A 46 -6.29 -10.65 -17.30
N LEU A 47 -6.08 -10.51 -15.99
CA LEU A 47 -4.95 -11.11 -15.30
C LEU A 47 -4.95 -12.63 -15.41
N ASP A 48 -6.11 -13.28 -15.27
CA ASP A 48 -6.28 -14.72 -15.46
C ASP A 48 -5.80 -15.20 -16.84
N ARG A 49 -6.16 -14.48 -17.91
CA ARG A 49 -5.74 -14.82 -19.28
C ARG A 49 -4.24 -14.61 -19.48
N ILE A 50 -3.69 -13.56 -18.89
CA ILE A 50 -2.24 -13.31 -18.92
C ILE A 50 -1.50 -14.44 -18.22
N LEU A 51 -1.97 -14.85 -17.03
CA LEU A 51 -1.38 -15.94 -16.26
C LEU A 51 -1.44 -17.27 -17.02
N LEU A 52 -2.59 -17.62 -17.60
CA LEU A 52 -2.75 -18.84 -18.40
C LEU A 52 -1.93 -18.84 -19.69
N LYS A 53 -1.67 -17.67 -20.27
CA LYS A 53 -0.79 -17.58 -21.45
C LYS A 53 0.67 -17.90 -21.11
N ILE A 54 1.11 -17.61 -19.89
CA ILE A 54 2.47 -17.86 -19.41
C ILE A 54 2.60 -19.26 -18.81
N PHE A 55 1.55 -19.72 -18.10
CA PHE A 55 1.48 -21.02 -17.43
C PHE A 55 0.17 -21.74 -17.83
N PRO A 56 0.13 -22.40 -19.00
CA PRO A 56 -1.11 -22.95 -19.58
C PRO A 56 -1.78 -24.03 -18.74
N ASP A 57 -1.01 -24.87 -18.07
CA ASP A 57 -1.50 -26.07 -17.38
C ASP A 57 -1.74 -25.86 -15.88
N SER A 58 -1.75 -24.60 -15.41
CA SER A 58 -1.80 -24.26 -13.99
C SER A 58 -3.03 -23.41 -13.65
N ASP A 59 -3.57 -23.59 -12.45
CA ASP A 59 -4.70 -22.81 -11.96
C ASP A 59 -4.30 -21.33 -11.78
N PRO A 60 -5.03 -20.37 -12.39
CA PRO A 60 -4.81 -18.94 -12.23
C PRO A 60 -4.75 -18.50 -10.76
N PHE A 61 -5.54 -19.12 -9.88
CA PHE A 61 -5.54 -18.83 -8.45
C PHE A 61 -4.21 -19.21 -7.80
N PHE A 62 -3.71 -20.42 -8.04
CA PHE A 62 -2.44 -20.86 -7.45
C PHE A 62 -1.26 -20.03 -7.96
N ILE A 63 -1.22 -19.75 -9.27
CA ILE A 63 -0.18 -18.89 -9.86
C ILE A 63 -0.24 -17.48 -9.26
N PHE A 64 -1.43 -16.89 -9.14
CA PHE A 64 -1.61 -15.56 -8.56
C PHE A 64 -1.03 -15.50 -7.14
N ASN A 65 -1.39 -16.46 -6.28
CA ASN A 65 -0.89 -16.51 -4.90
C ASN A 65 0.63 -16.69 -4.83
N ARG A 66 1.23 -17.44 -5.77
CA ARG A 66 2.69 -17.53 -5.90
C ARG A 66 3.32 -16.17 -6.19
N PHE A 67 2.70 -15.35 -7.04
CA PHE A 67 3.18 -14.01 -7.37
C PHE A 67 2.92 -12.95 -6.29
N VAL A 68 2.02 -13.18 -5.33
CA VAL A 68 1.74 -12.23 -4.23
C VAL A 68 3.02 -11.88 -3.46
N LEU A 69 3.89 -12.84 -3.16
CA LEU A 69 5.14 -12.56 -2.44
C LEU A 69 6.10 -11.67 -3.25
N TYR A 70 6.27 -11.95 -4.54
CA TYR A 70 7.09 -11.12 -5.42
C TYR A 70 6.50 -9.71 -5.55
N TYR A 71 5.18 -9.60 -5.66
CA TYR A 71 4.47 -8.34 -5.65
C TYR A 71 4.72 -7.55 -4.35
N LEU A 72 4.62 -8.18 -3.18
CA LEU A 72 4.85 -7.52 -1.90
C LEU A 72 6.28 -6.97 -1.78
N LEU A 73 7.28 -7.70 -2.27
CA LEU A 73 8.66 -7.23 -2.26
C LEU A 73 8.88 -6.05 -3.20
N PHE A 74 8.32 -6.13 -4.41
CA PHE A 74 8.36 -5.01 -5.35
C PHE A 74 7.63 -3.78 -4.79
N ASP A 75 6.44 -3.97 -4.22
CA ASP A 75 5.64 -2.94 -3.56
C ASP A 75 6.40 -2.35 -2.35
N LEU A 76 7.11 -3.17 -1.57
CA LEU A 76 7.93 -2.72 -0.45
C LEU A 76 9.04 -1.79 -0.93
N PHE A 77 9.76 -2.20 -1.97
CA PHE A 77 10.84 -1.42 -2.58
C PHE A 77 10.31 -0.09 -3.14
N MET A 78 9.23 -0.14 -3.93
CA MET A 78 8.61 1.04 -4.53
C MET A 78 8.10 2.02 -3.48
N ARG A 79 7.44 1.54 -2.42
CA ARG A 79 7.03 2.39 -1.29
C ARG A 79 8.23 2.99 -0.58
N PHE A 80 9.26 2.19 -0.32
CA PHE A 80 10.45 2.69 0.36
C PHE A 80 11.12 3.82 -0.42
N MET A 81 11.15 3.76 -1.75
CA MET A 81 11.66 4.82 -2.63
C MET A 81 10.70 6.02 -2.72
N ILE A 82 9.46 5.79 -3.16
CA ILE A 82 8.53 6.85 -3.59
C ILE A 82 7.70 7.42 -2.42
N GLN A 83 7.24 6.57 -1.51
CA GLN A 83 6.30 6.97 -0.46
C GLN A 83 7.03 7.82 0.60
N GLN A 84 6.68 9.10 0.69
CA GLN A 84 7.14 9.97 1.77
C GLN A 84 6.29 9.70 3.01
N PHE A 85 6.91 9.26 4.10
CA PHE A 85 6.19 9.07 5.36
C PHE A 85 6.06 10.40 6.10
N PRO A 86 4.94 10.61 6.83
CA PRO A 86 4.60 11.91 7.41
C PRO A 86 5.38 12.20 8.72
N THR A 87 6.69 11.95 8.74
CA THR A 87 7.57 12.18 9.91
C THR A 87 7.65 13.66 10.29
N ILE A 88 7.59 14.55 9.30
CA ILE A 88 7.59 16.02 9.50
C ILE A 88 6.30 16.47 10.24
N SER A 89 5.16 15.81 10.00
CA SER A 89 3.88 16.19 10.62
C SER A 89 3.77 15.91 12.12
N ILE A 90 4.72 15.17 12.72
CA ILE A 90 4.68 14.84 14.16
C ILE A 90 5.40 15.89 15.00
N GLN A 91 6.35 16.61 14.41
CA GLN A 91 7.20 17.57 15.13
C GLN A 91 6.40 18.57 15.98
N PRO A 92 5.26 19.13 15.50
CA PRO A 92 4.42 20.01 16.30
C PRO A 92 3.74 19.34 17.50
N TYR A 93 3.66 18.00 17.55
CA TYR A 93 3.05 17.29 18.68
C TYR A 93 4.07 16.85 19.73
N LEU A 94 5.37 16.96 19.46
CA LEU A 94 6.43 16.47 20.35
C LEU A 94 6.59 17.29 21.64
N HIS A 95 6.23 18.57 21.61
CA HIS A 95 6.28 19.46 22.77
C HIS A 95 5.01 19.39 23.64
N LEU A 96 3.94 18.77 23.13
CA LEU A 96 2.72 18.56 23.90
C LEU A 96 2.88 17.34 24.83
N PRO A 97 2.16 17.27 25.96
CA PRO A 97 2.19 16.14 26.89
C PRO A 97 1.45 14.90 26.32
N ILE A 98 1.81 14.48 25.11
CA ILE A 98 1.28 13.31 24.42
C ILE A 98 2.33 12.20 24.46
N PRO A 99 2.01 11.01 24.99
CA PRO A 99 2.99 9.93 25.06
C PRO A 99 3.43 9.50 23.65
N LYS A 100 4.74 9.32 23.46
CA LYS A 100 5.37 8.93 22.18
C LYS A 100 4.72 7.68 21.56
N LYS A 101 4.30 6.71 22.38
CA LYS A 101 3.58 5.50 21.94
C LYS A 101 2.29 5.85 21.19
N LYS A 102 1.50 6.83 21.67
CA LYS A 102 0.25 7.23 21.00
C LYS A 102 0.53 7.95 19.67
N LEU A 103 1.56 8.80 19.62
CA LEU A 103 1.97 9.44 18.36
C LEU A 103 2.41 8.40 17.32
N PHE A 104 3.12 7.36 17.75
CA PHE A 104 3.49 6.25 16.87
C PHE A 104 2.28 5.50 16.30
N HIS A 105 1.30 5.13 17.14
CA HIS A 105 0.09 4.45 16.66
C HIS A 105 -0.76 5.36 15.76
N TYR A 106 -0.81 6.66 16.06
CA TYR A 106 -1.46 7.65 15.22
C TYR A 106 -0.85 7.67 13.80
N LEU A 107 0.48 7.60 13.67
CA LEU A 107 1.15 7.55 12.37
C LEU A 107 0.82 6.30 11.58
N LEU A 108 0.78 5.15 12.25
CA LEU A 108 0.42 3.88 11.61
C LEU A 108 -1.01 3.95 11.07
N ILE A 109 -1.97 4.41 11.88
CA ILE A 109 -3.37 4.58 11.46
C ILE A 109 -3.49 5.60 10.32
N LYS A 110 -2.76 6.71 10.40
CA LYS A 110 -2.70 7.74 9.34
C LYS A 110 -2.20 7.18 8.00
N SER A 111 -1.37 6.13 8.03
CA SER A 111 -0.85 5.50 6.81
C SER A 111 -1.81 4.50 6.15
N ILE A 112 -2.87 4.06 6.83
CA ILE A 112 -3.85 3.10 6.30
C ILE A 112 -4.56 3.64 5.05
N PRO A 113 -5.13 4.87 5.04
CA PRO A 113 -5.83 5.41 3.86
C PRO A 113 -4.87 5.92 2.75
N ASN A 114 -3.59 5.55 2.77
CA ASN A 114 -2.65 5.98 1.74
C ASN A 114 -2.99 5.41 0.36
N PHE A 115 -2.77 6.19 -0.70
CA PHE A 115 -3.03 5.81 -2.10
C PHE A 115 -2.40 4.46 -2.47
N PHE A 116 -1.14 4.22 -2.08
CA PHE A 116 -0.45 2.96 -2.36
C PHE A 116 -1.14 1.74 -1.72
N ASN A 117 -1.92 1.86 -0.65
CA ASN A 117 -2.67 0.73 -0.09
C ASN A 117 -3.92 0.41 -0.92
N TRP A 118 -4.47 1.38 -1.64
CA TRP A 118 -5.69 1.24 -2.44
C TRP A 118 -5.41 0.77 -3.87
N VAL A 119 -4.29 1.18 -4.47
CA VAL A 119 -3.89 0.76 -5.82
C VAL A 119 -3.92 -0.77 -6.03
N PRO A 120 -3.35 -1.61 -5.14
CA PRO A 120 -3.36 -3.06 -5.32
C PRO A 120 -4.79 -3.63 -5.41
N PHE A 121 -5.75 -3.05 -4.68
CA PHE A 121 -7.14 -3.52 -4.71
C PHE A 121 -7.81 -3.29 -6.06
N LEU A 122 -7.39 -2.29 -6.84
CA LEU A 122 -7.90 -2.08 -8.20
C LEU A 122 -7.56 -3.26 -9.12
N LEU A 123 -6.44 -3.95 -8.89
CA LEU A 123 -6.06 -5.13 -9.63
C LEU A 123 -6.66 -6.41 -9.02
N ILE A 124 -6.67 -6.51 -7.69
CA ILE A 124 -7.10 -7.71 -6.96
C ILE A 124 -8.61 -7.92 -7.01
N ILE A 125 -9.42 -6.86 -6.88
CA ILE A 125 -10.88 -6.99 -6.81
C ILE A 125 -11.48 -7.59 -8.10
N PRO A 126 -11.12 -7.11 -9.31
CA PRO A 126 -11.62 -7.73 -10.53
C PRO A 126 -11.21 -9.20 -10.68
N PHE A 127 -9.94 -9.53 -10.35
CA PHE A 127 -9.45 -10.91 -10.35
C PHE A 127 -10.21 -11.78 -9.34
N PHE A 128 -10.44 -11.28 -8.14
CA PHE A 128 -11.19 -11.94 -7.07
C PHE A 128 -12.61 -12.30 -7.51
N ILE A 129 -13.34 -11.32 -8.05
CA ILE A 129 -14.72 -11.53 -8.52
C ILE A 129 -14.77 -12.56 -9.65
N LYS A 130 -13.80 -12.54 -10.55
CA LYS A 130 -13.79 -13.41 -11.74
C LYS A 130 -13.30 -14.83 -11.46
N VAL A 131 -12.29 -15.00 -10.62
CA VAL A 131 -11.58 -16.28 -10.42
C VAL A 131 -11.86 -16.89 -9.06
N VAL A 132 -11.95 -16.09 -7.99
CA VAL A 132 -12.05 -16.62 -6.63
C VAL A 132 -13.51 -16.88 -6.26
N VAL A 133 -14.39 -15.91 -6.49
CA VAL A 133 -15.81 -15.99 -6.11
C VAL A 133 -16.54 -17.20 -6.73
N PRO A 134 -16.35 -17.55 -8.02
CA PRO A 134 -17.06 -18.68 -8.62
C PRO A 134 -16.50 -20.05 -8.20
N ASN A 135 -15.22 -20.12 -7.79
CA ASN A 135 -14.50 -21.37 -7.58
C ASN A 135 -14.40 -21.77 -6.09
N TYR A 136 -14.67 -20.85 -5.16
CA TYR A 136 -14.54 -21.08 -3.72
C TYR A 136 -15.78 -20.60 -2.94
N GLY A 137 -15.99 -21.21 -1.76
CA GLY A 137 -17.11 -20.86 -0.88
C GLY A 137 -16.98 -19.47 -0.25
N ALA A 138 -18.11 -18.93 0.24
CA ALA A 138 -18.19 -17.58 0.80
C ALA A 138 -17.19 -17.33 1.94
N THR A 139 -16.98 -18.31 2.83
CA THR A 139 -16.03 -18.21 3.93
C THR A 139 -14.60 -18.11 3.42
N GLN A 140 -14.21 -18.97 2.47
CA GLN A 140 -12.88 -18.96 1.86
C GLN A 140 -12.61 -17.64 1.15
N ASN A 141 -13.61 -17.10 0.44
CA ASN A 141 -13.53 -15.83 -0.27
C ASN A 141 -13.22 -14.66 0.67
N VAL A 142 -13.94 -14.56 1.79
CA VAL A 142 -13.73 -13.50 2.79
C VAL A 142 -12.36 -13.65 3.46
N VAL A 143 -12.00 -14.88 3.86
CA VAL A 143 -10.71 -15.14 4.50
C VAL A 143 -9.55 -14.77 3.58
N TRP A 144 -9.62 -15.13 2.29
CA TRP A 144 -8.59 -14.80 1.32
C TRP A 144 -8.46 -13.29 1.08
N LEU A 145 -9.58 -12.58 0.95
CA LEU A 145 -9.57 -11.13 0.77
C LEU A 145 -8.98 -10.42 2.00
N LEU A 146 -9.32 -10.86 3.21
CA LEU A 146 -8.77 -10.34 4.46
C LEU A 146 -7.27 -10.65 4.58
N ALA A 147 -6.83 -11.84 4.17
CA ALA A 147 -5.43 -12.21 4.18
C ALA A 147 -4.61 -11.29 3.26
N ILE A 148 -5.07 -11.06 2.02
CA ILE A 148 -4.41 -10.15 1.08
C ILE A 148 -4.40 -8.72 1.60
N ALA A 149 -5.54 -8.23 2.11
CA ALA A 149 -5.60 -6.90 2.70
C ALA A 149 -4.63 -6.75 3.88
N GLY A 150 -4.54 -7.77 4.73
CA GLY A 150 -3.60 -7.85 5.84
C GLY A 150 -2.14 -7.82 5.37
N LEU A 151 -1.80 -8.55 4.31
CA LEU A 151 -0.47 -8.56 3.71
C LEU A 151 -0.08 -7.17 3.16
N ILE A 152 -0.98 -6.51 2.42
CA ILE A 152 -0.74 -5.15 1.90
C ILE A 152 -0.51 -4.15 3.04
N LEU A 153 -1.36 -4.20 4.08
CA LEU A 153 -1.21 -3.32 5.24
C LEU A 153 0.07 -3.59 6.02
N ASN A 154 0.41 -4.87 6.22
CA ASN A 154 1.65 -5.28 6.84
C ASN A 154 2.86 -4.74 6.05
N ASN A 155 2.83 -4.86 4.72
CA ASN A 155 3.89 -4.34 3.86
C ASN A 155 4.07 -2.83 3.99
N ASN A 156 2.96 -2.08 4.08
CA ASN A 156 3.01 -0.64 4.35
C ASN A 156 3.63 -0.31 5.72
N PHE A 157 3.32 -1.07 6.77
CA PHE A 157 3.92 -0.87 8.09
C PHE A 157 5.41 -1.24 8.12
N ILE A 158 5.82 -2.31 7.44
CA ILE A 158 7.23 -2.68 7.26
C ILE A 158 7.96 -1.56 6.53
N SER A 159 7.41 -1.05 5.43
CA SER A 159 8.00 0.07 4.67
C SER A 159 8.22 1.30 5.56
N TYR A 160 7.23 1.65 6.38
CA TYR A 160 7.33 2.74 7.36
C TYR A 160 8.47 2.51 8.35
N TYR A 161 8.55 1.30 8.90
CA TYR A 161 9.58 0.93 9.86
C TYR A 161 10.99 0.96 9.24
N LEU A 162 11.16 0.41 8.04
CA LEU A 162 12.44 0.42 7.32
C LEU A 162 12.93 1.84 7.05
N LYS A 163 12.03 2.75 6.61
CA LYS A 163 12.37 4.15 6.34
C LYS A 163 12.77 4.91 7.60
N LYS A 164 12.12 4.61 8.73
CA LYS A 164 12.52 5.14 10.04
C LYS A 164 13.91 4.66 10.45
N ILE A 165 14.21 3.37 10.29
CA ILE A 165 15.55 2.83 10.57
C ILE A 165 16.58 3.46 9.64
N PHE A 166 16.29 3.57 8.34
CA PHE A 166 17.18 4.18 7.35
C PHE A 166 17.63 5.57 7.78
N SER A 167 16.69 6.39 8.26
CA SER A 167 16.96 7.75 8.72
C SER A 167 17.91 7.83 9.92
N VAL A 168 18.06 6.75 10.71
CA VAL A 168 18.96 6.70 11.88
C VAL A 168 20.23 5.92 11.55
N LYS A 169 20.11 4.84 10.77
CA LYS A 169 21.17 3.91 10.40
C LYS A 169 20.97 3.50 8.93
N ALA A 170 21.55 4.28 8.02
CA ALA A 170 21.36 4.10 6.57
C ALA A 170 21.81 2.71 6.06
N TYR A 171 22.76 2.04 6.74
CA TYR A 171 23.28 0.74 6.31
C TYR A 171 22.33 -0.45 6.57
N VAL A 172 21.41 -0.35 7.54
CA VAL A 172 20.57 -1.49 7.96
C VAL A 172 19.58 -1.93 6.86
N PRO A 173 18.84 -1.02 6.19
CA PRO A 173 17.91 -1.41 5.12
C PRO A 173 18.63 -1.91 3.87
N LEU A 174 19.85 -1.43 3.60
CA LEU A 174 20.70 -1.94 2.53
C LEU A 174 21.08 -3.40 2.75
N ILE A 175 21.44 -3.77 3.99
CA ILE A 175 21.74 -5.16 4.35
C ILE A 175 20.48 -6.04 4.25
N ILE A 176 19.32 -5.54 4.66
CA ILE A 176 18.04 -6.26 4.53
C ILE A 176 17.68 -6.47 3.05
N LEU A 177 17.81 -5.45 2.21
CA LEU A 177 17.57 -5.55 0.76
C LEU A 177 18.54 -6.52 0.09
N LEU A 178 19.83 -6.49 0.47
CA LEU A 178 20.83 -7.44 -0.01
C LEU A 178 20.52 -8.88 0.43
N GLY A 179 20.13 -9.08 1.69
CA GLY A 179 19.73 -10.40 2.20
C GLY A 179 18.50 -10.95 1.48
N ILE A 180 17.51 -10.10 1.19
CA ILE A 180 16.35 -10.47 0.37
C ILE A 180 16.81 -10.84 -1.04
N ALA A 181 17.67 -10.06 -1.69
CA ALA A 181 18.17 -10.36 -3.04
C ALA A 181 18.92 -11.70 -3.11
N VAL A 182 19.69 -12.04 -2.09
CA VAL A 182 20.41 -13.33 -1.99
C VAL A 182 19.45 -14.52 -1.82
N LEU A 183 18.29 -14.35 -1.18
CA LEU A 183 17.29 -15.42 -1.05
C LEU A 183 16.57 -15.74 -2.37
N PHE A 184 16.66 -14.87 -3.37
CA PHE A 184 16.04 -15.06 -4.68
C PHE A 184 17.02 -15.53 -5.77
N TYR A 185 18.27 -15.78 -5.41
CA TYR A 185 19.33 -16.35 -6.28
C TYR A 185 19.71 -17.75 -5.78
#